data_AF-A0A0A6ZH55-F1
#
_entry.id   AF-A0A0A6ZH55-F1
#
_cell.length_a   1.000
_cell.length_b   1.000
_cell.length_c   1.000
_cell.angle_alpha   90.00
_cell.angle_beta   90.00
_cell.angle_gamma   90.00
#
_symmetry.space_group_name_H-M   'P 1'
#
loop_
_entity.id
_entity.type
_entity.pdbx_description
1 polymer ?
#
loop_
_entity_poly.entity_id
_entity_poly.type
_entity_poly.pdbx_seq_one_letter_code
_entity_poly.pdbx_strand_id
1 'polypeptide(L)'
;TRYFDDAIRANLSRGIQQVVTLAAGMDGRVARLACPSGTRWFELDLDDIITFKRELMKQAGLPLQCDWRPIVADLTSDWANPLRVAGFDPAKPTIWLIEGLL
;
A
#
# COMPACT_ATOMS: atom_id res chain seq x y z
N THR A 1 -8.63 -6.74 6.89
CA THR A 1 -9.38 -7.90 7.43
C THR A 1 -8.41 -8.80 8.19
N ARG A 2 -8.88 -9.53 9.21
CA ARG A 2 -8.00 -10.17 10.23
C ARG A 2 -6.84 -10.97 9.63
N TYR A 3 -7.13 -11.86 8.68
CA TYR A 3 -6.13 -12.74 8.10
C TYR A 3 -4.94 -11.99 7.47
N PHE A 4 -5.21 -11.06 6.55
CA PHE A 4 -4.15 -10.28 5.91
C PHE A 4 -3.46 -9.33 6.89
N ASP A 5 -4.21 -8.76 7.84
CA ASP A 5 -3.63 -7.87 8.85
C ASP A 5 -2.59 -8.60 9.71
N ASP A 6 -2.90 -9.82 10.14
CA ASP A 6 -2.02 -10.63 10.98
C ASP A 6 -0.76 -11.03 10.19
N ALA A 7 -0.90 -11.40 8.92
CA ALA A 7 0.22 -11.71 8.04
C ALA A 7 1.13 -10.49 7.82
N ILE A 8 0.56 -9.30 7.58
CA ILE A 8 1.31 -8.07 7.40
C ILE A 8 2.05 -7.72 8.68
N ARG A 9 1.38 -7.71 9.84
CA ARG A 9 2.01 -7.43 11.14
C ARG A 9 3.16 -8.38 11.45
N ALA A 10 2.99 -9.68 11.18
CA ALA A 10 4.01 -10.68 11.42
C ALA A 10 5.27 -10.49 10.56
N ASN A 11 5.13 -9.93 9.36
CA ASN A 11 6.26 -9.63 8.49
C ASN A 11 6.90 -8.27 8.80
N LEU A 12 6.09 -7.25 9.15
CA LEU A 12 6.59 -5.97 9.64
C LEU A 12 7.43 -6.16 10.93
N SER A 13 6.99 -7.02 11.85
CA SER A 13 7.73 -7.32 13.08
C SER A 13 9.05 -8.08 12.85
N ARG A 14 9.22 -8.70 11.67
CA ARG A 14 10.48 -9.32 11.22
C ARG A 14 11.41 -8.34 10.50
N GLY A 15 11.03 -7.06 10.43
CA GLY A 15 11.85 -6.00 9.84
C GLY A 15 11.65 -5.79 8.34
N ILE A 16 10.64 -6.42 7.71
CA ILE A 16 10.27 -6.06 6.34
C ILE A 16 9.61 -4.68 6.35
N GLN A 17 10.13 -3.74 5.56
CA GLN A 17 9.70 -2.33 5.56
C GLN A 17 9.12 -1.87 4.21
N GLN A 18 8.88 -2.79 3.28
CA GLN A 18 8.30 -2.50 1.97
C GLN A 18 7.00 -3.28 1.80
N VAL A 19 5.89 -2.57 1.66
CA VAL A 19 4.56 -3.14 1.45
C VAL A 19 3.99 -2.65 0.14
N VAL A 20 3.41 -3.55 -0.66
CA VAL A 20 2.73 -3.23 -1.91
C VAL A 20 1.32 -3.84 -1.87
N THR A 21 0.30 -3.00 -2.00
CA THR A 21 -1.09 -3.43 -2.21
C THR A 21 -1.48 -3.18 -3.67
N LEU A 22 -1.90 -4.23 -4.37
CA LEU A 22 -2.41 -4.15 -5.75
C LEU A 22 -3.94 -4.13 -5.73
N ALA A 23 -4.54 -3.27 -6.56
CA ALA A 23 -5.99 -3.02 -6.57
C ALA A 23 -6.49 -2.67 -5.16
N ALA A 24 -5.85 -1.66 -4.56
CA ALA A 24 -6.00 -1.34 -3.14
C ALA A 24 -7.41 -0.88 -2.75
N GLY A 25 -8.21 -0.36 -3.69
CA GLY A 25 -9.56 0.14 -3.44
C GLY A 25 -9.58 1.04 -2.20
N MET A 26 -10.54 0.78 -1.31
CA MET A 26 -10.71 1.53 -0.06
C MET A 26 -9.98 0.92 1.15
N ASP A 27 -8.89 0.19 0.92
CA ASP A 27 -8.07 -0.35 2.00
C ASP A 27 -7.54 0.76 2.93
N GLY A 28 -8.02 0.79 4.19
CA GLY A 28 -7.60 1.77 5.19
C GLY A 28 -6.37 1.37 6.01
N ARG A 29 -5.65 0.28 5.66
CA ARG A 29 -4.54 -0.26 6.46
C ARG A 29 -3.46 0.76 6.78
N VAL A 30 -3.14 1.65 5.85
CA VAL A 30 -2.12 2.72 6.04
C VAL A 30 -2.46 3.71 7.15
N ALA A 31 -3.73 3.83 7.54
CA ALA A 31 -4.16 4.69 8.65
C ALA A 31 -4.37 3.95 9.98
N ARG A 32 -4.50 2.61 9.96
CA ARG A 32 -4.90 1.83 11.16
C ARG A 32 -3.90 0.78 11.61
N LEU A 33 -2.97 0.35 10.76
CA LEU A 33 -1.94 -0.63 11.14
C LEU A 33 -0.70 0.11 11.62
N ALA A 34 -0.23 -0.23 12.82
CA ALA A 34 1.04 0.27 13.33
C ALA A 34 2.17 -0.17 12.39
N CYS A 35 2.93 0.80 11.91
CA CYS A 35 4.07 0.60 11.03
C CYS A 35 5.36 0.96 11.75
N PRO A 36 6.39 0.10 11.72
CA PRO A 36 7.72 0.48 12.13
C PRO A 36 8.21 1.70 11.32
N SER A 37 8.99 2.58 11.95
CA SER A 37 9.59 3.72 11.27
C SER A 37 10.40 3.27 10.04
N GLY A 38 10.30 4.03 8.95
CA GLY A 38 10.91 3.71 7.67
C GLY A 38 10.10 2.78 6.77
N THR A 39 8.94 2.29 7.22
CA THR A 39 8.05 1.47 6.38
C THR A 39 7.43 2.32 5.27
N ARG A 40 7.61 1.88 4.02
CA ARG A 40 6.95 2.44 2.83
C ARG A 40 5.81 1.53 2.40
N TRP A 41 4.65 2.13 2.19
CA TRP A 41 3.46 1.42 1.75
C TRP A 41 3.00 1.96 0.40
N PHE A 42 3.21 1.17 -0.65
CA PHE A 42 2.79 1.47 -2.00
C PHE A 42 1.39 0.91 -2.24
N GLU A 43 0.50 1.72 -2.78
CA GLU A 43 -0.83 1.27 -3.21
C GLU A 43 -0.99 1.60 -4.68
N LEU A 44 -1.36 0.59 -5.48
CA LEU A 44 -1.60 0.75 -6.90
C LEU A 44 -3.08 0.52 -7.19
N ASP A 45 -3.67 1.46 -7.92
CA ASP A 45 -5.03 1.34 -8.43
C ASP A 45 -5.26 2.30 -9.62
N LEU A 46 -6.44 2.23 -10.22
CA LEU A 46 -6.88 3.15 -11.27
C LEU A 46 -6.98 4.59 -10.74
N ASP A 47 -6.90 5.56 -11.66
CA ASP A 47 -6.85 6.99 -11.35
C ASP A 47 -8.03 7.46 -10.50
N ASP A 48 -9.25 7.10 -10.90
CA ASP A 48 -10.47 7.49 -10.19
C ASP A 48 -10.49 6.95 -8.75
N ILE A 49 -9.97 5.74 -8.52
CA ILE A 49 -9.90 5.11 -7.20
C ILE A 49 -8.87 5.83 -6.32
N ILE A 50 -7.66 6.05 -6.84
CA ILE A 50 -6.60 6.74 -6.10
C ILE A 50 -7.02 8.18 -5.77
N THR A 51 -7.60 8.90 -6.73
CA THR A 51 -8.07 10.27 -6.55
C THR A 51 -9.17 10.34 -5.47
N PHE A 52 -10.17 9.46 -5.56
CA PHE A 52 -11.24 9.39 -4.56
C PHE A 52 -10.69 9.06 -3.16
N LYS A 53 -9.81 8.07 -3.05
CA LYS A 53 -9.22 7.67 -1.77
C LYS A 53 -8.39 8.77 -1.13
N ARG A 54 -7.57 9.49 -1.92
CA ARG A 54 -6.78 10.64 -1.42
C ARG A 54 -7.69 11.70 -0.80
N GLU A 55 -8.78 12.04 -1.46
CA GLU A 55 -9.74 13.01 -0.94
C GLU A 55 -10.45 12.51 0.31
N LEU A 56 -10.90 11.25 0.32
CA LEU A 56 -11.51 10.65 1.52
C LEU A 56 -10.54 10.65 2.71
N MET A 57 -9.28 10.26 2.50
CA MET A 57 -8.27 10.22 3.56
C MET A 57 -7.99 11.62 4.13
N LYS A 58 -7.95 12.64 3.25
CA LYS A 58 -7.82 14.04 3.65
C LYS A 58 -9.02 14.51 4.48
N GLN A 59 -10.24 14.18 4.05
CA GLN A 59 -11.47 14.53 4.77
C GLN A 59 -11.60 13.81 6.11
N ALA A 60 -11.18 12.55 6.18
CA ALA A 60 -11.25 11.74 7.39
C ALA A 60 -10.30 12.23 8.50
N GLY A 61 -9.24 12.97 8.14
CA GLY A 61 -8.28 13.53 9.10
C GLY A 61 -7.51 12.47 9.90
N LEU A 62 -7.48 11.21 9.44
CA LEU A 62 -6.79 10.13 10.13
C LEU A 62 -5.28 10.21 9.89
N PRO A 63 -4.45 10.06 10.95
CA PRO A 63 -3.00 10.06 10.79
C PRO A 63 -2.54 8.81 10.04
N LEU A 64 -1.70 9.01 9.02
CA LEU A 64 -1.00 7.92 8.36
C LEU A 64 0.03 7.33 9.31
N GLN A 65 0.07 6.00 9.42
CA GLN A 65 1.00 5.28 10.28
C GLN A 65 2.34 5.00 9.59
N CYS A 66 2.37 5.09 8.26
CA CYS A 66 3.50 4.72 7.40
C CYS A 66 3.71 5.79 6.31
N ASP A 67 4.83 5.73 5.60
CA ASP A 67 5.05 6.52 4.39
C ASP A 67 4.16 5.96 3.26
N TRP A 68 2.96 6.52 3.13
CA TRP A 68 1.95 6.10 2.16
C TRP A 68 2.23 6.68 0.77
N ARG A 69 2.30 5.80 -0.23
CA ARG A 69 2.60 6.10 -1.63
C ARG A 69 1.48 5.57 -2.52
N PRO A 70 0.38 6.34 -2.68
CA PRO A 70 -0.67 6.00 -3.63
C PRO A 70 -0.25 6.33 -5.07
N ILE A 71 -0.30 5.34 -5.95
CA ILE A 71 0.20 5.34 -7.32
C ILE A 71 -0.94 5.01 -8.28
N VAL A 72 -1.13 5.87 -9.27
CA VAL A 72 -2.06 5.61 -10.38
C VAL A 72 -1.40 4.63 -11.34
N ALA A 73 -1.97 3.43 -11.47
CA ALA A 73 -1.51 2.40 -12.38
C ALA A 73 -2.62 1.39 -12.70
N ASP A 74 -2.81 1.11 -13.98
CA ASP A 74 -3.62 -0.02 -14.44
C ASP A 74 -2.78 -1.30 -14.39
N LEU A 75 -3.24 -2.31 -13.62
CA LEU A 75 -2.54 -3.57 -13.43
C LEU A 75 -2.49 -4.45 -14.69
N THR A 76 -3.26 -4.13 -15.73
CA THR A 76 -3.22 -4.79 -17.05
C THR A 76 -2.14 -4.22 -17.98
N SER A 77 -1.54 -3.09 -17.60
CA SER A 77 -0.51 -2.37 -18.34
C SER A 77 0.85 -2.38 -17.61
N ASP A 78 1.83 -1.54 -18.00
CA ASP A 78 3.12 -1.43 -17.30
C ASP A 78 2.98 -0.67 -15.96
N TRP A 79 2.43 -1.33 -14.96
CA TRP A 79 2.32 -0.83 -13.58
C TRP A 79 3.64 -0.93 -12.80
N ALA A 80 4.60 -1.73 -13.28
CA ALA A 80 5.87 -1.94 -12.59
C ALA A 80 6.77 -0.70 -12.69
N ASN A 81 6.76 0.01 -13.83
CA ASN A 81 7.52 1.24 -13.98
C ASN A 81 7.11 2.35 -12.98
N PRO A 82 5.82 2.77 -12.88
CA PRO A 82 5.43 3.81 -11.92
C PRO A 82 5.69 3.39 -10.47
N LEU A 83 5.61 2.09 -10.14
CA LEU A 83 6.02 1.56 -8.84
C LEU A 83 7.51 1.83 -8.53
N ARG A 84 8.41 1.50 -9.47
CA ARG A 84 9.85 1.77 -9.31
C ARG A 84 10.14 3.26 -9.21
N VAL A 85 9.51 4.08 -10.04
CA VAL A 85 9.65 5.55 -10.01
C VAL A 85 9.21 6.12 -8.65
N ALA A 86 8.20 5.54 -8.01
CA ALA A 86 7.76 5.93 -6.67
C ALA A 86 8.74 5.53 -5.54
N GLY A 87 9.82 4.81 -5.87
CA GLY A 87 10.89 4.45 -4.93
C GLY A 87 10.77 3.03 -4.35
N PHE A 88 10.03 2.15 -5.01
CA PHE A 88 10.07 0.70 -4.76
C PHE A 88 11.43 0.12 -5.17
N ASP A 89 11.98 -0.73 -4.31
CA ASP A 89 13.27 -1.40 -4.53
C ASP A 89 13.07 -2.91 -4.72
N PRO A 90 13.26 -3.46 -5.93
CA PRO A 90 13.07 -4.89 -6.18
C PRO A 90 14.11 -5.78 -5.47
N ALA A 91 15.20 -5.24 -4.94
CA ALA A 91 16.20 -6.00 -4.19
C ALA A 91 15.82 -6.19 -2.71
N LYS A 92 14.78 -5.49 -2.22
CA LYS A 92 14.34 -5.58 -0.81
C LYS A 92 13.19 -6.57 -0.64
N PRO A 93 13.16 -7.31 0.49
CA PRO A 93 12.00 -8.10 0.87
C PRO A 93 10.73 -7.24 0.85
N THR A 94 9.65 -7.78 0.29
CA THR A 94 8.39 -7.04 0.08
C THR A 94 7.21 -7.87 0.56
N ILE A 95 6.31 -7.25 1.32
CA ILE A 95 4.99 -7.80 1.61
C ILE A 95 4.06 -7.42 0.46
N TRP A 96 3.62 -8.41 -0.31
CA TRP A 96 2.66 -8.22 -1.39
C TRP A 96 1.25 -8.57 -0.90
N LEU A 97 0.31 -7.65 -1.09
CA LEU A 97 -1.11 -7.85 -0.78
C LEU A 97 -1.92 -7.76 -2.07
N ILE A 98 -2.58 -8.88 -2.40
CA ILE A 98 -3.58 -8.99 -3.46
C ILE A 98 -4.83 -9.58 -2.80
N GLU A 99 -5.80 -8.74 -2.42
CA GLU A 99 -7.05 -9.12 -1.74
C GLU A 99 -8.24 -8.73 -2.61
N GLY A 100 -9.20 -9.64 -2.81
CA GLY A 100 -10.40 -9.35 -3.62
C GLY A 100 -10.15 -9.18 -5.12
N LEU A 101 -8.95 -9.56 -5.57
CA LEU A 101 -8.53 -9.61 -6.96
C LEU A 101 -8.15 -11.05 -7.26
N LEU A 102 -8.80 -11.67 -8.26
CA LEU A 102 -8.51 -12.91 -9.02
C LEU A 102 -9.80 -13.64 -9.43
#